data_AF-A0A224YH78-F1
#
_entry.id   AF-A0A224YH78-F1
#
_cell.length_a   1.000
_cell.length_b   1.000
_cell.length_c   1.000
_cell.angle_alpha   90.00
_cell.angle_beta   90.00
_cell.angle_gamma   90.00
#
_symmetry.space_group_name_H-M   'P 1'
#
loop_
_entity.id
_entity.type
_entity.pdbx_description
1 polymer ?
#
loop_
_entity_poly.entity_id
_entity_poly.type
_entity_poly.pdbx_seq_one_letter_code
_entity_poly.pdbx_strand_id
1 'polypeptide(L)'
;MAAVPSPACVPAEAAKHVKTRSSRTVRAAVPFSPDVKLTSRRKKKKAANKEPTCCKKCGITLRGSTKHLCAACCEPSLDVGREEAQSNQEFEENKKKYLDEAKAFAANLAKVFDDVNAERLFCPVFKPKGPCACIQEYLSGDGLEQRVRSLLQLLQEAKKLSQQKCYNWEEVKRVGKSHAVGMGNGQKHSESFELFVNEHRPRLREMKLCERATQKVLLYSNNFLHRNLKTEPNKGRRIQRTKGKAALGKLRSLDQLAEDKCCQQRCAGLAQRYATLVSQWRQRSQMGQTENRRVLAEMLTPSGPNSTNCYKFISWVTGCSFTTIAKVSKQMLATGGDREPPPHKLKKFWDAKNTTQEESVQNETS
;
A
#
# COMPACT_ATOMS: atom_id res chain seq x y z
N MET A 1 -42.47 -53.52 -37.30
CA MET A 1 -42.02 -52.97 -38.60
C MET A 1 -42.69 -51.62 -38.77
N ALA A 2 -41.99 -50.55 -38.38
CA ALA A 2 -42.52 -49.19 -38.41
C ALA A 2 -41.83 -48.43 -39.55
N ALA A 3 -42.66 -47.80 -40.38
CA ALA A 3 -42.33 -47.22 -41.66
C ALA A 3 -41.51 -45.93 -41.54
N VAL A 4 -40.57 -45.80 -42.48
CA VAL A 4 -39.79 -44.60 -42.79
C VAL A 4 -40.70 -43.57 -43.48
N PRO A 5 -40.64 -42.28 -43.10
CA PRO A 5 -41.03 -41.20 -44.00
C PRO A 5 -39.79 -40.48 -44.58
N SER A 6 -39.79 -40.39 -45.91
CA SER A 6 -38.86 -39.61 -46.74
C SER A 6 -39.01 -38.09 -46.58
N PRO A 7 -37.99 -37.30 -46.97
CA PRO A 7 -37.90 -35.88 -46.70
C PRO A 7 -38.64 -35.03 -47.74
N ALA A 8 -39.35 -34.00 -47.28
CA ALA A 8 -39.96 -33.00 -48.13
C ALA A 8 -38.97 -31.86 -48.45
N CYS A 9 -38.84 -31.58 -49.75
CA CYS A 9 -38.18 -30.41 -50.33
C CYS A 9 -38.95 -29.12 -50.00
N VAL A 10 -38.23 -28.05 -49.64
CA VAL A 10 -38.73 -26.67 -49.56
C VAL A 10 -37.63 -25.73 -50.10
N PRO A 11 -37.96 -24.66 -50.84
CA PRO A 11 -37.17 -24.20 -51.98
C PRO A 11 -36.09 -23.16 -51.66
N ALA A 12 -35.18 -23.04 -52.63
CA ALA A 12 -34.19 -21.98 -52.75
C ALA A 12 -34.86 -20.63 -53.09
N GLU A 13 -34.51 -19.57 -52.35
CA GLU A 13 -34.73 -18.21 -52.85
C GLU A 13 -33.78 -17.16 -52.26
N ALA A 14 -33.34 -16.29 -53.17
CA ALA A 14 -32.82 -14.94 -52.98
C ALA A 14 -31.45 -14.74 -52.30
N ALA A 15 -30.42 -14.83 -53.14
CA ALA A 15 -29.15 -14.14 -52.96
C ALA A 15 -29.36 -12.62 -52.80
N LYS A 16 -29.05 -12.07 -51.62
CA LYS A 16 -28.87 -10.63 -51.42
C LYS A 16 -27.38 -10.31 -51.31
N HIS A 17 -26.90 -9.51 -52.27
CA HIS A 17 -25.60 -8.87 -52.26
C HIS A 17 -25.33 -8.13 -50.93
N VAL A 18 -24.41 -8.67 -50.12
CA VAL A 18 -23.82 -7.94 -49.00
C VAL A 18 -22.56 -7.25 -49.50
N LYS A 19 -22.63 -5.91 -49.56
CA LYS A 19 -21.50 -5.02 -49.86
C LYS A 19 -20.37 -5.27 -48.86
N THR A 20 -19.19 -5.57 -49.38
CA THR A 20 -17.92 -5.65 -48.65
C THR A 20 -17.59 -4.29 -48.02
N ARG A 21 -17.81 -4.18 -46.70
CA ARG A 21 -17.41 -3.01 -45.92
C ARG A 21 -16.05 -3.26 -45.29
N SER A 22 -15.04 -2.61 -45.85
CA SER A 22 -13.86 -2.02 -45.19
C SER A 22 -13.39 -2.70 -43.91
N SER A 23 -12.24 -3.39 -44.00
CA SER A 23 -11.40 -3.83 -42.90
C SER A 23 -11.13 -2.70 -41.89
N ARG A 24 -11.89 -2.69 -40.79
CA ARG A 24 -11.66 -1.82 -39.65
C ARG A 24 -10.73 -2.56 -38.70
N THR A 25 -9.52 -2.03 -38.53
CA THR A 25 -8.54 -2.48 -37.53
C THR A 25 -9.18 -2.55 -36.16
N VAL A 26 -9.26 -3.76 -35.60
CA VAL A 26 -9.67 -4.02 -34.22
C VAL A 26 -8.61 -3.43 -33.31
N ARG A 27 -8.87 -2.24 -32.76
CA ARG A 27 -8.09 -1.71 -31.65
C ARG A 27 -8.35 -2.61 -30.44
N ALA A 28 -7.29 -3.22 -29.93
CA ALA A 28 -7.30 -3.98 -28.69
C ALA A 28 -8.00 -3.18 -27.58
N ALA A 29 -9.05 -3.75 -27.02
CA ALA A 29 -9.76 -3.20 -25.87
C ALA A 29 -8.79 -3.13 -24.68
N VAL A 30 -8.53 -1.91 -24.22
CA VAL A 30 -7.88 -1.66 -22.93
C VAL A 30 -8.89 -2.03 -21.85
N PRO A 31 -8.57 -2.91 -20.87
CA PRO A 31 -9.47 -3.20 -19.78
C PRO A 31 -9.62 -1.97 -18.89
N PHE A 32 -10.73 -1.25 -19.05
CA PHE A 32 -11.16 -0.17 -18.18
C PHE A 32 -11.81 -0.78 -16.93
N SER A 33 -11.23 -0.48 -15.77
CA SER A 33 -11.86 -0.74 -14.46
C SER A 33 -12.89 0.36 -14.17
N PRO A 34 -14.15 0.06 -13.79
CA PRO A 34 -15.22 1.05 -13.68
C PRO A 34 -15.06 2.08 -12.55
N ASP A 35 -14.13 1.91 -11.61
CA ASP A 35 -14.10 2.69 -10.37
C ASP A 35 -13.00 3.76 -10.27
N VAL A 36 -12.39 4.15 -11.38
CA VAL A 36 -11.42 5.26 -11.38
C VAL A 36 -12.04 6.48 -12.06
N LYS A 37 -12.71 7.33 -11.26
CA LYS A 37 -13.04 8.70 -11.68
C LYS A 37 -11.73 9.43 -12.01
N LEU A 38 -11.40 9.54 -13.29
CA LEU A 38 -10.34 10.42 -13.78
C LEU A 38 -10.72 11.85 -13.37
N THR A 39 -9.97 12.39 -12.41
CA THR A 39 -10.14 13.77 -11.97
C THR A 39 -9.97 14.71 -13.17
N SER A 40 -10.96 15.58 -13.33
CA SER A 40 -11.04 16.68 -14.30
C SER A 40 -9.68 17.36 -14.51
N ARG A 41 -9.36 17.67 -15.78
CA ARG A 41 -8.23 18.51 -16.20
C ARG A 41 -7.99 19.64 -15.19
N ARG A 42 -6.90 19.54 -14.41
CA ARG A 42 -6.43 20.64 -13.57
C ARG A 42 -6.20 21.84 -14.49
N LYS A 43 -6.94 22.93 -14.29
CA LYS A 43 -6.57 24.26 -14.80
C LYS A 43 -5.09 24.46 -14.44
N LYS A 44 -4.23 24.71 -15.43
CA LYS A 44 -2.83 25.11 -15.21
C LYS A 44 -2.86 26.31 -14.25
N LYS A 45 -2.51 26.11 -12.98
CA LYS A 45 -2.23 27.24 -12.09
C LYS A 45 -1.08 28.00 -12.75
N LYS A 46 -1.30 29.27 -13.10
CA LYS A 46 -0.22 30.21 -13.43
C LYS A 46 0.81 30.08 -12.31
N ALA A 47 2.06 29.77 -12.66
CA ALA A 47 3.14 29.76 -11.69
C ALA A 47 3.20 31.17 -11.09
N ALA A 48 2.91 31.29 -9.79
CA ALA A 48 3.21 32.51 -9.08
C ALA A 48 4.71 32.80 -9.27
N ASN A 49 5.06 34.03 -9.58
CA ASN A 49 6.44 34.52 -9.57
C ASN A 49 6.99 34.31 -8.16
N LYS A 50 7.57 33.14 -7.90
CA LYS A 50 8.41 32.93 -6.73
C LYS A 50 9.73 33.62 -7.04
N GLU A 51 10.19 34.45 -6.10
CA GLU A 51 11.50 35.08 -6.18
C GLU A 51 12.57 34.04 -6.49
N PRO A 52 13.54 34.39 -7.35
CA PRO A 52 14.56 33.46 -7.76
C PRO A 52 15.44 33.09 -6.56
N THR A 53 15.51 31.80 -6.24
CA THR A 53 16.35 31.28 -5.16
C THR A 53 17.83 31.47 -5.48
N CYS A 54 18.56 32.12 -4.58
CA CYS A 54 20.02 32.31 -4.66
C CYS A 54 20.75 31.28 -3.80
N CYS A 55 21.95 30.86 -4.21
CA CYS A 55 22.80 30.00 -3.37
C CYS A 55 23.28 30.78 -2.13
N LYS A 56 23.07 30.23 -0.92
CA LYS A 56 23.49 30.88 0.34
C LYS A 56 25.01 31.12 0.45
N LYS A 57 25.83 30.27 -0.17
CA LYS A 57 27.30 30.33 -0.07
C LYS A 57 27.92 31.33 -1.04
N CYS A 58 27.42 31.39 -2.28
CA CYS A 58 28.04 32.19 -3.34
C CYS A 58 27.12 33.25 -3.95
N GLY A 59 25.88 33.41 -3.47
CA GLY A 59 24.93 34.43 -3.92
C GLY A 59 24.36 34.25 -5.34
N ILE A 60 24.85 33.26 -6.10
CA ILE A 60 24.47 33.07 -7.50
C ILE A 60 23.01 32.63 -7.62
N THR A 61 22.27 33.30 -8.49
CA THR A 61 20.87 33.03 -8.80
C THR A 61 20.72 31.68 -9.50
N LEU A 62 19.95 30.78 -8.91
CA LEU A 62 19.72 29.44 -9.48
C LEU A 62 18.59 29.52 -10.51
N ARG A 63 18.92 29.44 -11.79
CA ARG A 63 17.91 29.28 -12.85
C ARG A 63 17.40 27.83 -12.87
N GLY A 64 16.15 27.64 -12.42
CA GLY A 64 15.41 26.38 -12.51
C GLY A 64 15.14 25.73 -11.16
N SER A 65 13.88 25.34 -10.92
CA SER A 65 13.34 24.92 -9.61
C SER A 65 13.76 23.51 -9.14
N THR A 66 14.78 22.89 -9.73
CA THR A 66 15.09 21.46 -9.50
C THR A 66 16.58 21.15 -9.36
N LYS A 67 17.47 22.13 -9.36
CA LYS A 67 18.90 21.86 -9.13
C LYS A 67 19.14 21.78 -7.63
N HIS A 68 19.42 20.57 -7.14
CA HIS A 68 19.77 20.34 -5.74
C HIS A 68 21.17 20.87 -5.40
N LEU A 69 22.03 21.09 -6.40
CA LEU A 69 23.40 21.59 -6.24
C LEU A 69 23.59 22.92 -6.97
N CYS A 70 24.33 23.84 -6.35
CA CYS A 70 24.76 25.07 -7.00
C CYS A 70 25.78 24.75 -8.08
N ALA A 71 25.60 25.31 -9.29
CA ALA A 71 26.51 25.05 -10.41
C ALA A 71 27.93 25.60 -10.20
N ALA A 72 28.10 26.61 -9.34
CA ALA A 72 29.40 27.24 -9.09
C ALA A 72 30.17 26.59 -7.95
N CYS A 73 29.51 26.26 -6.84
CA CYS A 73 30.17 25.73 -5.65
C CYS A 73 29.89 24.24 -5.41
N CYS A 74 29.08 23.58 -6.23
CA CYS A 74 28.66 22.18 -6.09
C CYS A 74 28.01 21.82 -4.75
N GLU A 75 27.70 22.80 -3.91
CA GLU A 75 27.06 22.60 -2.62
C GLU A 75 25.54 22.44 -2.77
N PRO A 76 24.88 21.67 -1.89
CA PRO A 76 23.43 21.59 -1.83
C PRO A 76 22.82 22.98 -1.67
N SER A 77 22.16 23.49 -2.73
CA SER A 77 21.72 24.88 -2.74
C SER A 77 20.34 25.09 -2.14
N LEU A 78 19.71 24.04 -1.64
CA LEU A 78 18.38 24.08 -1.06
C LEU A 78 18.36 23.33 0.27
N ASP A 79 17.82 24.00 1.28
CA ASP A 79 17.38 23.45 2.57
C ASP A 79 16.18 22.49 2.39
N VAL A 80 16.19 21.63 1.35
CA VAL A 80 15.08 20.70 1.04
C VAL A 80 14.82 19.80 2.24
N GLY A 81 15.88 19.40 2.94
CA GLY A 81 15.76 18.62 4.17
C GLY A 81 15.12 19.38 5.33
N ARG A 82 15.35 20.70 5.45
CA ARG A 82 14.84 21.50 6.57
C ARG A 82 13.37 21.87 6.38
N GLU A 83 12.96 22.26 5.18
CA GLU A 83 11.54 22.53 4.88
C GLU A 83 10.70 21.24 4.92
N GLU A 84 11.22 20.13 4.39
CA GLU A 84 10.55 18.83 4.52
C GLU A 84 10.51 18.34 5.97
N ALA A 85 11.57 18.56 6.77
CA ALA A 85 11.58 18.22 8.19
C ALA A 85 10.58 19.06 8.99
N GLN A 86 10.52 20.37 8.77
CA GLN A 86 9.54 21.27 9.40
C GLN A 86 8.10 20.88 9.04
N SER A 87 7.85 20.60 7.75
CA SER A 87 6.53 20.14 7.29
C SER A 87 6.15 18.79 7.90
N ASN A 88 7.10 17.86 8.08
CA ASN A 88 6.85 16.58 8.74
C ASN A 88 6.60 16.74 10.24
N GLN A 89 7.31 17.67 10.90
CA GLN A 89 7.11 17.97 12.32
C GLN A 89 5.70 18.55 12.56
N GLU A 90 5.32 19.58 11.81
CA GLU A 90 3.99 20.18 11.88
C GLU A 90 2.88 19.14 11.60
N PHE A 91 3.12 18.24 10.64
CA PHE A 91 2.19 17.14 10.35
C PHE A 91 2.02 16.19 11.54
N GLU A 92 3.11 15.79 12.21
CA GLU A 92 3.04 14.89 13.37
C GLU A 92 2.44 15.58 14.61
N GLU A 93 2.72 16.87 14.83
CA GLU A 93 2.10 17.66 15.90
C GLU A 93 0.59 17.79 15.71
N ASN A 94 0.14 18.16 14.49
CA ASN A 94 -1.28 18.23 14.16
C ASN A 94 -1.98 16.87 14.29
N LYS A 95 -1.31 15.80 13.88
CA LYS A 95 -1.81 14.43 14.03
C LYS A 95 -1.96 14.04 15.49
N LYS A 96 -0.99 14.36 16.33
CA LYS A 96 -1.04 14.10 17.78
C LYS A 96 -2.20 14.85 18.42
N LYS A 97 -2.30 16.17 18.17
CA LYS A 97 -3.40 17.02 18.65
C LYS A 97 -4.76 16.44 18.28
N TYR A 98 -4.97 16.10 17.01
CA TYR A 98 -6.22 15.47 16.56
C TYR A 98 -6.53 14.16 17.29
N LEU A 99 -5.54 13.29 17.49
CA LEU A 99 -5.77 12.00 18.15
C LEU A 99 -6.13 12.18 19.63
N ASP A 100 -5.57 13.18 20.29
CA ASP A 100 -5.88 13.48 21.69
C ASP A 100 -7.29 14.07 21.81
N GLU A 101 -7.67 15.01 20.95
CA GLU A 101 -9.04 15.54 20.85
C GLU A 101 -10.06 14.44 20.53
N ALA A 102 -9.74 13.54 19.59
CA ALA A 102 -10.61 12.44 19.20
C ALA A 102 -10.82 11.42 20.33
N LYS A 103 -9.78 11.16 21.15
CA LYS A 103 -9.90 10.31 22.33
C LYS A 103 -10.70 11.00 23.43
N ALA A 104 -10.49 12.29 23.67
CA ALA A 104 -11.26 13.06 24.65
C ALA A 104 -12.76 13.07 24.28
N PHE A 105 -13.08 13.24 23.00
CA PHE A 105 -14.44 13.10 22.48
C PHE A 105 -15.04 11.73 22.82
N ALA A 106 -14.33 10.63 22.54
CA ALA A 106 -14.83 9.29 22.83
C ALA A 106 -14.94 8.98 24.33
N ALA A 107 -14.03 9.52 25.16
CA ALA A 107 -14.11 9.42 26.62
C ALA A 107 -15.33 10.15 27.17
N ASN A 108 -15.68 11.32 26.60
CA ASN A 108 -16.91 12.01 26.96
C ASN A 108 -18.15 11.21 26.56
N LEU A 109 -18.16 10.57 25.38
CA LEU A 109 -19.23 9.65 25.00
C LEU A 109 -19.37 8.49 25.99
N ALA A 110 -18.27 7.89 26.44
CA ALA A 110 -18.30 6.82 27.43
C ALA A 110 -18.92 7.25 28.75
N LYS A 111 -18.64 8.48 29.20
CA LYS A 111 -19.25 9.06 30.40
C LYS A 111 -20.75 9.35 30.22
N VAL A 112 -21.15 9.94 29.09
CA VAL A 112 -22.54 10.33 28.83
C VAL A 112 -23.47 9.13 28.68
N PHE A 113 -22.97 8.05 28.07
CA PHE A 113 -23.76 6.83 27.80
C PHE A 113 -23.52 5.70 28.81
N ASP A 114 -22.68 5.92 29.82
CA ASP A 114 -22.26 4.93 30.82
C ASP A 114 -21.79 3.59 30.21
N ASP A 115 -21.07 3.67 29.07
CA ASP A 115 -20.52 2.50 28.38
C ASP A 115 -19.05 2.73 28.00
N VAL A 116 -18.15 2.00 28.67
CA VAL A 116 -16.70 2.01 28.42
C VAL A 116 -16.36 1.66 26.96
N ASN A 117 -17.19 0.87 26.28
CA ASN A 117 -16.95 0.54 24.87
C ASN A 117 -17.08 1.78 23.95
N ALA A 118 -17.76 2.84 24.38
CA ALA A 118 -17.88 4.09 23.63
C ALA A 118 -16.53 4.82 23.46
N GLU A 119 -15.53 4.55 24.29
CA GLU A 119 -14.15 5.06 24.12
C GLU A 119 -13.54 4.69 22.76
N ARG A 120 -14.09 3.66 22.10
CA ARG A 120 -13.64 3.21 20.78
C ARG A 120 -14.26 4.02 19.65
N LEU A 121 -15.31 4.80 19.90
CA LEU A 121 -16.07 5.56 18.90
C LEU A 121 -15.38 6.86 18.48
N PHE A 122 -14.17 6.72 17.93
CA PHE A 122 -13.46 7.81 17.25
C PHE A 122 -12.66 7.28 16.05
N CYS A 123 -12.50 8.13 15.03
CA CYS A 123 -11.73 7.78 13.83
C CYS A 123 -10.23 8.03 14.04
N PRO A 124 -9.34 7.01 13.94
CA PRO A 124 -7.91 7.18 14.15
C PRO A 124 -7.15 7.67 12.90
N VAL A 125 -7.84 7.93 11.79
CA VAL A 125 -7.19 8.23 10.51
C VAL A 125 -6.86 9.71 10.39
N PHE A 126 -5.58 10.00 10.21
CA PHE A 126 -5.07 11.32 9.87
C PHE A 126 -4.33 11.24 8.52
N LYS A 127 -4.70 12.08 7.56
CA LYS A 127 -4.11 12.11 6.21
C LYS A 127 -3.32 13.42 6.04
N PRO A 128 -2.39 13.52 5.06
CA PRO A 128 -1.72 14.79 4.73
C PRO A 128 -2.65 15.95 4.39
N LYS A 129 -3.92 15.67 4.05
CA LYS A 129 -4.94 16.68 3.76
C LYS A 129 -5.80 17.06 4.96
N GLY A 130 -5.51 16.51 6.15
CA GLY A 130 -6.28 16.73 7.37
C GLY A 130 -6.82 15.44 8.02
N PRO A 131 -7.47 15.59 9.18
CA PRO A 131 -8.10 14.48 9.89
C PRO A 131 -9.26 13.89 9.09
N CYS A 132 -9.51 12.59 9.27
CA CYS A 132 -10.65 11.95 8.60
C CYS A 132 -11.96 12.20 9.35
N ALA A 133 -11.96 12.21 10.68
CA ALA A 133 -13.09 12.51 11.57
C ALA A 133 -14.45 11.83 11.28
N CYS A 134 -14.52 10.83 10.39
CA CYS A 134 -15.81 10.31 9.89
C CYS A 134 -16.75 9.74 10.96
N ILE A 135 -16.22 9.20 12.08
CA ILE A 135 -17.08 8.73 13.18
C ILE A 135 -17.65 9.94 13.91
N GLN A 136 -16.82 10.93 14.21
CA GLN A 136 -17.22 12.16 14.86
C GLN A 136 -18.25 12.91 14.01
N GLU A 137 -18.00 13.08 12.71
CA GLU A 137 -18.95 13.69 11.76
C GLU A 137 -20.29 12.93 11.70
N TYR A 138 -20.25 11.59 11.71
CA TYR A 138 -21.46 10.77 11.76
C TYR A 138 -22.23 10.98 13.07
N LEU A 139 -21.54 11.11 14.20
CA LEU A 139 -22.17 11.30 15.50
C LEU A 139 -22.64 12.74 15.75
N SER A 140 -22.01 13.74 15.13
CA SER A 140 -22.37 15.16 15.28
C SER A 140 -23.67 15.57 14.58
N GLY A 141 -24.32 14.69 13.82
CA GLY A 141 -25.61 14.99 13.18
C GLY A 141 -26.82 14.78 14.09
N ASP A 142 -28.01 15.07 13.55
CA ASP A 142 -29.27 14.88 14.28
C ASP A 142 -29.46 13.43 14.73
N GLY A 143 -29.96 13.26 15.95
CA GLY A 143 -30.17 11.94 16.56
C GLY A 143 -28.89 11.31 17.11
N LEU A 144 -27.99 12.10 17.71
CA LEU A 144 -26.76 11.64 18.37
C LEU A 144 -26.98 10.37 19.21
N GLU A 145 -27.99 10.38 20.08
CA GLU A 145 -28.29 9.26 20.97
C GLU A 145 -28.57 7.96 20.22
N GLN A 146 -29.42 8.01 19.19
CA GLN A 146 -29.75 6.85 18.37
C GLN A 146 -28.54 6.34 17.58
N ARG A 147 -27.72 7.26 17.05
CA ARG A 147 -26.51 6.90 16.29
C ARG A 147 -25.45 6.26 17.18
N VAL A 148 -25.23 6.79 18.39
CA VAL A 148 -24.30 6.22 19.37
C VAL A 148 -24.78 4.82 19.77
N ARG A 149 -26.05 4.66 20.16
CA ARG A 149 -26.62 3.35 20.51
C ARG A 149 -26.47 2.32 19.39
N SER A 150 -26.75 2.71 18.14
CA SER A 150 -26.58 1.84 16.98
C SER A 150 -25.13 1.38 16.80
N LEU A 151 -24.15 2.28 16.90
CA LEU A 151 -22.73 1.89 16.79
C LEU A 151 -22.26 1.07 17.99
N LEU A 152 -22.74 1.34 19.20
CA LEU A 152 -22.42 0.56 20.40
C LEU A 152 -22.97 -0.86 20.30
N GLN A 153 -24.20 -1.03 19.84
CA GLN A 153 -24.80 -2.35 19.62
C GLN A 153 -23.94 -3.18 18.66
N LEU A 154 -23.56 -2.61 17.51
CA LEU A 154 -22.69 -3.28 16.55
C LEU A 154 -21.33 -3.65 17.16
N LEU A 155 -20.77 -2.77 17.99
CA LEU A 155 -19.48 -2.99 18.63
C LEU A 155 -19.53 -4.10 19.67
N GLN A 156 -20.57 -4.09 20.52
CA GLN A 156 -20.78 -5.13 21.54
C GLN A 156 -21.02 -6.50 20.89
N GLU A 157 -21.84 -6.55 19.85
CA GLU A 157 -22.09 -7.78 19.09
C GLU A 157 -20.82 -8.28 18.39
N ALA A 158 -20.07 -7.38 17.73
CA ALA A 158 -18.76 -7.70 17.17
C ALA A 158 -17.81 -8.25 18.24
N LYS A 159 -17.80 -7.67 19.45
CA LYS A 159 -16.95 -8.11 20.56
C LYS A 159 -17.30 -9.53 20.99
N LYS A 160 -18.60 -9.80 21.19
CA LYS A 160 -19.13 -11.12 21.54
C LYS A 160 -18.76 -12.16 20.47
N LEU A 161 -19.03 -11.86 19.20
CA LEU A 161 -18.76 -12.78 18.09
C LEU A 161 -17.25 -12.96 17.85
N SER A 162 -16.43 -11.93 18.01
CA SER A 162 -14.98 -12.02 17.82
C SER A 162 -14.28 -12.94 18.82
N GLN A 163 -14.87 -13.12 20.00
CA GLN A 163 -14.40 -14.04 21.04
C GLN A 163 -14.78 -15.50 20.73
N GLN A 164 -15.80 -15.73 19.89
CA GLN A 164 -16.16 -17.07 19.44
C GLN A 164 -15.06 -17.61 18.52
N LYS A 165 -14.50 -18.75 18.92
CA LYS A 165 -13.55 -19.49 18.11
C LYS A 165 -14.29 -20.54 17.30
N CYS A 166 -13.72 -20.91 16.16
CA CYS A 166 -14.24 -21.98 15.31
C CYS A 166 -14.05 -23.41 15.88
N TYR A 167 -13.59 -23.54 17.13
CA TYR A 167 -13.35 -24.81 17.81
C TYR A 167 -14.10 -24.89 19.12
N ASN A 168 -14.58 -26.08 19.46
CA ASN A 168 -14.99 -26.36 20.83
C ASN A 168 -13.73 -26.46 21.71
N TRP A 169 -13.60 -25.56 22.68
CA TRP A 169 -12.47 -25.50 23.61
C TRP A 169 -12.32 -26.79 24.44
N GLU A 170 -13.43 -27.50 24.68
CA GLU A 170 -13.45 -28.77 25.40
C GLU A 170 -12.82 -29.91 24.58
N GLU A 171 -12.95 -29.86 23.26
CA GLU A 171 -12.32 -30.81 22.34
C GLU A 171 -10.82 -30.56 22.25
N VAL A 172 -10.40 -29.28 22.18
CA VAL A 172 -8.98 -28.90 22.20
C VAL A 172 -8.31 -29.30 23.51
N LYS A 173 -9.00 -29.18 24.66
CA LYS A 173 -8.49 -29.63 25.95
C LYS A 173 -8.30 -31.15 26.03
N ARG A 174 -9.18 -31.93 25.40
CA ARG A 174 -9.10 -33.41 25.39
C ARG A 174 -7.90 -33.95 24.60
N VAL A 175 -7.47 -33.27 23.54
CA VAL A 175 -6.40 -33.76 22.64
C VAL A 175 -4.98 -33.48 23.16
N GLY A 176 -4.84 -32.72 24.25
CA GLY A 176 -3.55 -32.45 24.89
C GLY A 176 -2.70 -31.38 24.17
N LYS A 177 -1.88 -30.66 24.94
CA LYS A 177 -1.10 -29.50 24.46
C LYS A 177 -0.03 -29.87 23.40
N SER A 178 0.43 -31.12 23.35
CA SER A 178 1.49 -31.56 22.42
C SER A 178 1.02 -31.66 20.96
N HIS A 179 -0.25 -31.96 20.71
CA HIS A 179 -0.84 -31.99 19.36
C HIS A 179 -1.52 -30.67 18.94
N ALA A 180 -1.59 -29.68 19.84
CA ALA A 180 -2.12 -28.35 19.53
C ALA A 180 -1.17 -27.50 18.66
N VAL A 181 0.13 -27.84 18.65
CA VAL A 181 1.15 -27.21 17.80
C VAL A 181 1.02 -27.75 16.38
N GLY A 182 0.11 -27.16 15.61
CA GLY A 182 -0.22 -27.60 14.25
C GLY A 182 -1.64 -27.22 13.82
N MET A 183 -2.52 -26.91 14.77
CA MET A 183 -3.83 -26.30 14.50
C MET A 183 -3.64 -24.83 14.15
N GLY A 184 -3.08 -24.52 12.98
CA GLY A 184 -2.82 -23.17 12.43
C GLY A 184 -4.04 -22.24 12.28
N ASN A 185 -5.11 -22.56 12.99
CA ASN A 185 -6.45 -21.99 12.99
C ASN A 185 -6.83 -21.38 14.36
N GLY A 186 -5.96 -21.35 15.38
CA GLY A 186 -6.25 -20.67 16.66
C GLY A 186 -6.58 -19.16 16.53
N GLN A 187 -6.28 -18.58 15.36
CA GLN A 187 -6.67 -17.23 14.97
C GLN A 187 -7.85 -17.17 13.97
N LYS A 188 -8.49 -18.29 13.63
CA LYS A 188 -9.68 -18.28 12.78
C LYS A 188 -10.88 -17.90 13.65
N HIS A 189 -11.61 -16.89 13.20
CA HIS A 189 -12.85 -16.48 13.84
C HIS A 189 -13.97 -17.47 13.53
N SER A 190 -15.06 -17.42 14.28
CA SER A 190 -16.27 -18.18 13.93
C SER A 190 -16.86 -17.70 12.60
N GLU A 191 -17.56 -18.59 11.90
CA GLU A 191 -18.32 -18.26 10.69
C GLU A 191 -19.38 -17.18 10.98
N SER A 192 -19.99 -17.22 12.17
CA SER A 192 -20.93 -16.20 12.64
C SER A 192 -20.32 -14.79 12.65
N PHE A 193 -19.07 -14.64 13.10
CA PHE A 193 -18.37 -13.36 13.07
C PHE A 193 -18.03 -12.92 11.64
N GLU A 194 -17.66 -13.86 10.77
CA GLU A 194 -17.40 -13.59 9.35
C GLU A 194 -18.64 -13.07 8.61
N LEU A 195 -19.78 -13.75 8.78
CA LEU A 195 -21.05 -13.31 8.23
C LEU A 195 -21.46 -11.94 8.78
N PHE A 196 -21.35 -11.74 10.09
CA PHE A 196 -21.67 -10.48 10.74
C PHE A 196 -20.86 -9.30 10.19
N VAL A 197 -19.54 -9.46 10.03
CA VAL A 197 -18.68 -8.42 9.47
C VAL A 197 -19.02 -8.16 8.00
N ASN A 198 -19.29 -9.20 7.21
CA ASN A 198 -19.64 -9.07 5.79
C ASN A 198 -20.99 -8.35 5.59
N GLU A 199 -21.97 -8.59 6.46
CA GLU A 199 -23.27 -7.93 6.41
C GLU A 199 -23.18 -6.43 6.80
N HIS A 200 -22.48 -6.12 7.88
CA HIS A 200 -22.49 -4.77 8.45
C HIS A 200 -21.45 -3.83 7.84
N ARG A 201 -20.36 -4.36 7.26
CA ARG A 201 -19.32 -3.55 6.64
C ARG A 201 -19.85 -2.64 5.52
N PRO A 202 -20.64 -3.11 4.53
CA PRO A 202 -21.23 -2.25 3.50
C PRO A 202 -22.08 -1.13 4.08
N ARG A 203 -22.96 -1.44 5.06
CA ARG A 203 -23.82 -0.45 5.73
C ARG A 203 -23.02 0.67 6.40
N LEU A 204 -21.95 0.32 7.13
CA LEU A 204 -21.05 1.31 7.73
C LEU A 204 -20.35 2.19 6.67
N ARG A 205 -20.07 1.64 5.47
CA ARG A 205 -19.45 2.38 4.36
C ARG A 205 -20.43 3.33 3.68
N GLU A 206 -21.70 2.95 3.58
CA GLU A 206 -22.80 3.81 3.10
C GLU A 206 -22.99 5.02 4.03
N MET A 207 -22.80 4.84 5.33
CA MET A 207 -22.74 5.92 6.33
C MET A 207 -21.44 6.75 6.29
N LYS A 208 -20.65 6.63 5.21
CA LYS A 208 -19.40 7.38 4.97
C LYS A 208 -18.29 7.12 5.98
N LEU A 209 -18.33 6.03 6.76
CA LEU A 209 -17.22 5.67 7.63
C LEU A 209 -16.03 5.16 6.81
N CYS A 210 -14.83 5.60 7.16
CA CYS A 210 -13.62 5.09 6.54
C CYS A 210 -13.36 3.63 6.96
N GLU A 211 -12.61 2.87 6.16
CA GLU A 211 -12.31 1.46 6.46
C GLU A 211 -11.74 1.23 7.87
N ARG A 212 -10.87 2.14 8.36
CA ARG A 212 -10.32 2.05 9.72
C ARG A 212 -11.34 2.31 10.81
N ALA A 213 -12.33 3.17 10.56
CA ALA A 213 -13.45 3.39 11.46
C ALA A 213 -14.34 2.14 11.51
N THR A 214 -14.68 1.58 10.34
CA THR A 214 -15.42 0.32 10.23
C THR A 214 -14.71 -0.82 10.99
N GLN A 215 -13.40 -0.95 10.85
CA GLN A 215 -12.59 -1.94 11.59
C GLN A 215 -12.64 -1.75 13.10
N LYS A 216 -12.68 -0.50 13.58
CA LYS A 216 -12.80 -0.24 15.03
C LYS A 216 -14.16 -0.62 15.58
N VAL A 217 -15.23 -0.37 14.83
CA VAL A 217 -16.61 -0.72 15.23
C VAL A 217 -16.81 -2.24 15.16
N LEU A 218 -16.44 -2.89 14.05
CA LEU A 218 -16.67 -4.32 13.82
C LEU A 218 -15.52 -5.23 14.31
N LEU A 219 -14.48 -4.67 14.92
CA LEU A 219 -13.35 -5.38 15.54
C LEU A 219 -12.59 -6.36 14.63
N TYR A 220 -12.63 -6.19 13.31
CA TYR A 220 -11.84 -7.00 12.38
C TYR A 220 -10.51 -6.34 12.01
N SER A 221 -9.55 -7.16 11.58
CA SER A 221 -8.24 -6.69 11.09
C SER A 221 -8.20 -6.60 9.56
N ASN A 222 -7.27 -5.85 8.99
CA ASN A 222 -7.02 -5.88 7.53
C ASN A 222 -6.82 -7.31 6.99
N ASN A 223 -6.23 -8.19 7.80
CA ASN A 223 -5.97 -9.56 7.39
C ASN A 223 -7.26 -10.38 7.31
N PHE A 224 -8.29 -10.04 8.09
CA PHE A 224 -9.58 -10.72 8.11
C PHE A 224 -10.20 -10.83 6.71
N LEU A 225 -10.24 -9.72 5.97
CA LEU A 225 -10.78 -9.64 4.60
C LEU A 225 -9.93 -10.38 3.55
N HIS A 226 -8.74 -10.85 3.91
CA HIS A 226 -7.78 -11.49 3.00
C HIS A 226 -7.47 -12.94 3.38
N ARG A 227 -8.08 -13.45 4.45
CA ARG A 227 -7.71 -14.72 5.08
C ARG A 227 -8.61 -15.87 4.64
N ASN A 228 -8.70 -16.14 3.34
CA ASN A 228 -9.01 -17.51 2.92
C ASN A 228 -7.82 -18.37 3.33
N LEU A 229 -7.98 -19.18 4.39
CA LEU A 229 -6.91 -20.04 4.91
C LEU A 229 -6.51 -21.05 3.85
N LYS A 230 -5.24 -21.49 3.84
CA LYS A 230 -4.74 -22.49 2.88
C LYS A 230 -5.52 -23.82 2.94
N THR A 231 -6.18 -24.07 4.07
CA THR A 231 -6.85 -25.31 4.47
C THR A 231 -8.36 -25.32 4.18
N GLU A 232 -8.95 -24.26 3.63
CA GLU A 232 -10.39 -24.27 3.33
C GLU A 232 -10.72 -25.09 2.07
N PRO A 233 -11.77 -25.94 2.11
CA PRO A 233 -12.16 -26.81 1.00
C PRO A 233 -12.78 -26.02 -0.16
N ASN A 234 -13.53 -24.94 0.11
CA ASN A 234 -14.21 -24.11 -0.90
C ASN A 234 -13.36 -22.92 -1.34
N LYS A 235 -12.21 -23.17 -1.95
CA LYS A 235 -11.38 -22.10 -2.54
C LYS A 235 -12.06 -21.50 -3.76
N GLY A 236 -12.69 -20.33 -3.61
CA GLY A 236 -12.63 -19.33 -4.68
C GLY A 236 -11.16 -19.07 -5.04
N ARG A 237 -10.83 -18.94 -6.34
CA ARG A 237 -9.46 -18.68 -6.80
C ARG A 237 -8.89 -17.54 -5.97
N ARG A 238 -7.86 -17.83 -5.16
CA ARG A 238 -7.04 -16.84 -4.44
C ARG A 238 -6.85 -15.65 -5.38
N ILE A 239 -7.24 -14.44 -4.99
CA ILE A 239 -6.82 -13.22 -5.69
C ILE A 239 -5.31 -13.37 -5.79
N GLN A 240 -4.82 -13.70 -6.99
CA GLN A 240 -3.43 -14.04 -7.17
C GLN A 240 -2.68 -12.81 -6.69
N ARG A 241 -1.84 -12.97 -5.66
CA ARG A 241 -0.89 -11.93 -5.30
C ARG A 241 -0.22 -11.55 -6.60
N THR A 242 -0.41 -10.31 -7.05
CA THR A 242 0.34 -9.72 -8.15
C THR A 242 1.77 -9.59 -7.66
N LYS A 243 2.49 -10.73 -7.70
CA LYS A 243 3.94 -10.77 -7.59
C LYS A 243 4.47 -9.73 -8.58
N GLY A 244 5.49 -8.97 -8.19
CA GLY A 244 6.11 -7.98 -9.08
C GLY A 244 6.56 -8.62 -10.39
N LYS A 245 6.73 -7.83 -11.45
CA LYS A 245 7.06 -8.34 -12.80
C LYS A 245 8.25 -9.30 -12.81
N ALA A 246 9.24 -9.08 -11.96
CA ALA A 246 10.38 -9.98 -11.72
C ALA A 246 9.96 -11.38 -11.25
N ALA A 247 9.16 -11.46 -10.19
CA ALA A 247 8.73 -12.73 -9.61
C ALA A 247 7.67 -13.47 -10.44
N LEU A 248 7.18 -12.87 -11.53
CA LEU A 248 6.35 -13.51 -12.54
C LEU A 248 7.16 -13.96 -13.77
N GLY A 249 8.48 -13.76 -13.80
CA GLY A 249 9.32 -14.04 -14.97
C GLY A 249 9.01 -13.14 -16.18
N LYS A 250 8.27 -12.04 -15.97
CA LYS A 250 7.78 -11.15 -17.05
C LYS A 250 8.75 -10.01 -17.35
N LEU A 251 10.02 -10.12 -16.96
CA LEU A 251 11.02 -9.13 -17.32
C LEU A 251 11.45 -9.38 -18.76
N ARG A 252 11.54 -8.31 -19.54
CA ARG A 252 12.09 -8.34 -20.90
C ARG A 252 13.55 -8.78 -20.86
N SER A 253 14.03 -9.38 -21.94
CA SER A 253 15.47 -9.63 -22.10
C SER A 253 16.25 -8.32 -22.07
N LEU A 254 17.55 -8.38 -21.78
CA LEU A 254 18.39 -7.19 -21.74
C LEU A 254 18.50 -6.54 -23.13
N ASP A 255 18.49 -7.34 -24.19
CA ASP A 255 18.53 -6.87 -25.58
C ASP A 255 17.29 -6.04 -25.92
N GLN A 256 16.10 -6.57 -25.64
CA GLN A 256 14.83 -5.85 -25.83
C GLN A 256 14.75 -4.58 -24.96
N LEU A 257 15.38 -4.61 -23.78
CA LEU A 257 15.39 -3.47 -22.88
C LEU A 257 16.26 -2.33 -23.44
N ALA A 258 17.33 -2.63 -24.16
CA ALA A 258 18.23 -1.64 -24.74
C ALA A 258 17.59 -0.82 -25.87
N GLU A 259 16.64 -1.40 -26.60
CA GLU A 259 15.93 -0.77 -27.71
C GLU A 259 14.91 0.29 -27.24
N ASP A 260 14.45 0.17 -25.99
CA ASP A 260 13.40 1.02 -25.44
C ASP A 260 13.89 2.40 -24.99
N LYS A 261 13.04 3.42 -25.14
CA LYS A 261 13.27 4.76 -24.58
C LYS A 261 12.67 4.86 -23.17
N CYS A 262 13.52 4.98 -22.15
CA CYS A 262 13.07 5.11 -20.76
C CYS A 262 12.92 6.56 -20.27
N CYS A 263 13.81 7.46 -20.70
CA CYS A 263 13.87 8.87 -20.33
C CYS A 263 14.70 9.64 -21.38
N GLN A 264 14.87 10.96 -21.21
CA GLN A 264 15.71 11.80 -22.09
C GLN A 264 17.17 11.33 -22.13
N GLN A 265 17.71 10.85 -20.99
CA GLN A 265 19.07 10.32 -20.87
C GLN A 265 19.24 8.90 -21.44
N ARG A 266 18.17 8.28 -21.95
CA ARG A 266 18.17 6.93 -22.53
C ARG A 266 18.92 5.90 -21.66
N CYS A 267 18.68 5.88 -20.34
CA CYS A 267 19.33 4.93 -19.41
C CYS A 267 19.25 3.46 -19.86
N ALA A 268 18.22 3.07 -20.61
CA ALA A 268 18.10 1.77 -21.25
C ALA A 268 19.32 1.36 -22.08
N GLY A 269 20.01 2.31 -22.73
CA GLY A 269 21.25 2.04 -23.46
C GLY A 269 22.41 1.54 -22.58
N LEU A 270 22.29 1.59 -21.24
CA LEU A 270 23.23 0.91 -20.34
C LEU A 270 23.16 -0.61 -20.47
N ALA A 271 22.00 -1.17 -20.84
CA ALA A 271 21.86 -2.61 -21.04
C ALA A 271 22.70 -3.11 -22.23
N GLN A 272 22.92 -2.26 -23.24
CA GLN A 272 23.80 -2.57 -24.36
C GLN A 272 25.28 -2.32 -24.02
N ARG A 273 25.59 -1.14 -23.45
CA ARG A 273 26.98 -0.73 -23.16
C ARG A 273 27.62 -1.50 -22.01
N TYR A 274 26.83 -1.88 -21.02
CA TYR A 274 27.28 -2.53 -19.78
C TYR A 274 26.41 -3.75 -19.48
N ALA A 275 26.24 -4.63 -20.47
CA ALA A 275 25.39 -5.82 -20.38
C ALA A 275 25.70 -6.67 -19.14
N THR A 276 26.98 -6.89 -18.85
CA THR A 276 27.42 -7.67 -17.67
C THR A 276 26.97 -7.04 -16.35
N LEU A 277 27.14 -5.72 -16.19
CA LEU A 277 26.73 -5.00 -14.98
C LEU A 277 25.23 -5.05 -14.78
N VAL A 278 24.46 -4.80 -15.84
CA VAL A 278 22.99 -4.82 -15.78
C VAL A 278 22.47 -6.24 -15.51
N SER A 279 23.14 -7.27 -16.06
CA SER A 279 22.86 -8.67 -15.74
C SER A 279 23.13 -8.99 -14.27
N GLN A 280 24.26 -8.55 -13.73
CA GLN A 280 24.60 -8.72 -12.32
C GLN A 280 23.59 -8.02 -11.39
N TRP A 281 23.19 -6.78 -11.71
CA TRP A 281 22.13 -6.09 -10.97
C TRP A 281 20.83 -6.88 -10.99
N ARG A 282 20.43 -7.39 -12.15
CA ARG A 282 19.22 -8.20 -12.28
C ARG A 282 19.31 -9.48 -11.44
N GLN A 283 20.41 -10.22 -11.50
CA GLN A 283 20.63 -11.45 -10.72
C GLN A 283 20.64 -11.17 -9.21
N ARG A 284 21.46 -10.21 -8.76
CA ARG A 284 21.56 -9.80 -7.34
C ARG A 284 20.22 -9.32 -6.78
N SER A 285 19.43 -8.60 -7.58
CA SER A 285 18.09 -8.16 -7.16
C SER A 285 17.10 -9.30 -6.87
N GLN A 286 17.38 -10.50 -7.38
CA GLN A 286 16.56 -11.69 -7.16
C GLN A 286 17.03 -12.56 -5.98
N MET A 287 18.26 -12.36 -5.49
CA MET A 287 18.84 -13.19 -4.42
C MET A 287 18.15 -12.98 -3.06
N GLY A 288 17.60 -11.79 -2.80
CA GLY A 288 16.92 -11.50 -1.54
C GLY A 288 16.54 -10.04 -1.37
N GLN A 289 15.77 -9.72 -0.32
CA GLN A 289 15.30 -8.34 -0.09
C GLN A 289 16.44 -7.37 0.24
N THR A 290 17.42 -7.81 1.02
CA THR A 290 18.61 -7.02 1.39
C THR A 290 19.43 -6.68 0.15
N GLU A 291 19.74 -7.70 -0.65
CA GLU A 291 20.55 -7.52 -1.85
C GLU A 291 19.83 -6.70 -2.93
N ASN A 292 18.52 -6.89 -3.07
CA ASN A 292 17.69 -6.04 -3.93
C ASN A 292 17.76 -4.56 -3.51
N ARG A 293 17.74 -4.26 -2.21
CA ARG A 293 17.89 -2.88 -1.73
C ARG A 293 19.28 -2.32 -2.04
N ARG A 294 20.35 -3.12 -1.91
CA ARG A 294 21.71 -2.70 -2.28
C ARG A 294 21.82 -2.40 -3.76
N VAL A 295 21.28 -3.26 -4.63
CA VAL A 295 21.23 -3.03 -6.08
C VAL A 295 20.45 -1.75 -6.40
N LEU A 296 19.29 -1.53 -5.76
CA LEU A 296 18.54 -0.29 -5.94
C LEU A 296 19.37 0.93 -5.54
N ALA A 297 20.09 0.88 -4.42
CA ALA A 297 20.95 1.97 -3.96
C ALA A 297 22.14 2.22 -4.90
N GLU A 298 22.74 1.15 -5.41
CA GLU A 298 23.82 1.20 -6.40
C GLU A 298 23.34 1.85 -7.70
N MET A 299 22.19 1.41 -8.24
CA MET A 299 21.59 2.00 -9.44
C MET A 299 21.15 3.46 -9.25
N LEU A 300 20.81 3.86 -8.02
CA LEU A 300 20.45 5.23 -7.65
C LEU A 300 21.67 6.11 -7.35
N THR A 301 22.86 5.53 -7.20
CA THR A 301 24.09 6.31 -7.08
C THR A 301 24.39 6.99 -8.42
N PRO A 302 24.66 8.31 -8.45
CA PRO A 302 25.07 8.99 -9.68
C PRO A 302 26.36 8.36 -10.24
N SER A 303 26.36 7.98 -11.52
CA SER A 303 27.57 7.51 -12.22
C SER A 303 28.34 8.65 -12.91
N GLY A 304 27.92 9.89 -12.69
CA GLY A 304 28.48 11.10 -13.30
C GLY A 304 27.85 12.36 -12.71
N PRO A 305 28.28 13.57 -13.12
CA PRO A 305 28.03 14.82 -12.40
C PRO A 305 26.55 15.18 -12.23
N ASN A 306 25.62 14.61 -13.00
CA ASN A 306 24.19 14.95 -12.91
C ASN A 306 23.20 13.83 -13.35
N SER A 307 23.61 12.57 -13.42
CA SER A 307 22.70 11.52 -13.90
C SER A 307 22.67 10.28 -13.01
N THR A 308 21.55 10.10 -12.32
CA THR A 308 21.13 8.81 -11.76
C THR A 308 20.28 8.06 -12.77
N ASN A 309 20.19 6.74 -12.61
CA ASN A 309 19.29 5.95 -13.43
C ASN A 309 17.82 6.35 -13.18
N CYS A 310 17.06 6.52 -14.26
CA CYS A 310 15.64 6.82 -14.10
C CYS A 310 14.88 5.63 -13.49
N TYR A 311 13.83 5.91 -12.70
CA TYR A 311 13.07 4.86 -12.01
C TYR A 311 12.44 3.84 -12.97
N LYS A 312 12.13 4.25 -14.21
CA LYS A 312 11.59 3.36 -15.24
C LYS A 312 12.60 2.29 -15.64
N PHE A 313 13.86 2.67 -15.87
CA PHE A 313 14.94 1.75 -16.16
C PHE A 313 15.21 0.81 -14.97
N ILE A 314 15.30 1.36 -13.75
CA ILE A 314 15.49 0.57 -12.52
C ILE A 314 14.37 -0.47 -12.38
N SER A 315 13.12 -0.10 -12.63
CA SER A 315 11.97 -1.01 -12.59
C SER A 315 12.03 -2.08 -13.68
N TRP A 316 12.57 -1.79 -14.86
CA TRP A 316 12.74 -2.80 -15.92
C TRP A 316 13.86 -3.80 -15.63
N VAL A 317 14.93 -3.37 -14.95
CA VAL A 317 16.06 -4.24 -14.58
C VAL A 317 15.67 -5.14 -13.40
N THR A 318 15.14 -4.54 -12.32
CA THR A 318 14.91 -5.22 -11.03
C THR A 318 13.48 -5.75 -10.84
N GLY A 319 12.51 -5.28 -11.64
CA GLY A 319 11.08 -5.55 -11.45
C GLY A 319 10.47 -4.92 -10.21
N CYS A 320 11.19 -4.04 -9.52
CA CYS A 320 10.70 -3.31 -8.36
C CYS A 320 9.63 -2.27 -8.75
N SER A 321 8.71 -2.03 -7.81
CA SER A 321 7.71 -0.97 -7.95
C SER A 321 8.33 0.41 -7.72
N PHE A 322 7.75 1.45 -8.33
CA PHE A 322 8.16 2.84 -8.12
C PHE A 322 8.15 3.24 -6.64
N THR A 323 7.23 2.71 -5.84
CA THR A 323 7.16 3.02 -4.41
C THR A 323 8.32 2.40 -3.63
N THR A 324 8.78 1.20 -4.03
CA THR A 324 9.99 0.58 -3.47
C THR A 324 11.23 1.41 -3.82
N ILE A 325 11.38 1.80 -5.09
CA ILE A 325 12.51 2.60 -5.57
C ILE A 325 12.55 3.95 -4.84
N ALA A 326 11.41 4.64 -4.73
CA ALA A 326 11.30 5.92 -4.02
C ALA A 326 11.68 5.81 -2.54
N LYS A 327 11.34 4.70 -1.86
CA LYS A 327 11.73 4.49 -0.46
C LYS A 327 13.25 4.37 -0.29
N VAL A 328 13.92 3.64 -1.19
CA VAL A 328 15.39 3.51 -1.15
C VAL A 328 16.05 4.85 -1.47
N SER A 329 15.55 5.57 -2.47
CA SER A 329 16.04 6.92 -2.80
C SER A 329 15.93 7.90 -1.63
N LYS A 330 14.79 7.90 -0.92
CA LYS A 330 14.62 8.72 0.30
C LYS A 330 15.57 8.31 1.41
N GLN A 331 15.77 7.01 1.60
CA GLN A 331 16.74 6.51 2.57
C GLN A 331 18.14 7.03 2.26
N MET A 332 18.62 6.86 1.02
CA MET A 332 19.94 7.35 0.61
C MET A 332 20.10 8.85 0.82
N LEU A 333 19.06 9.64 0.52
CA LEU A 333 19.09 11.09 0.79
C LEU A 333 19.22 11.38 2.29
N ALA A 334 18.51 10.64 3.14
CA ALA A 334 18.57 10.82 4.59
C ALA A 334 19.91 10.36 5.20
N THR A 335 20.57 9.37 4.60
CA THR A 335 21.83 8.80 5.10
C THR A 335 23.08 9.34 4.39
N GLY A 336 22.95 10.41 3.60
CA GLY A 336 24.09 10.99 2.87
C GLY A 336 24.69 10.07 1.80
N GLY A 337 23.92 9.09 1.31
CA GLY A 337 24.35 8.15 0.27
C GLY A 337 24.70 6.74 0.77
N ASP A 338 24.51 6.43 2.05
CA ASP A 338 24.70 5.07 2.56
C ASP A 338 23.83 4.06 1.78
N ARG A 339 24.48 3.01 1.29
CA ARG A 339 23.90 1.96 0.46
C ARG A 339 23.41 0.78 1.28
N GLU A 340 23.83 0.65 2.54
CA GLU A 340 23.40 -0.45 3.38
C GLU A 340 21.93 -0.28 3.78
N PRO A 341 21.10 -1.33 3.59
CA PRO A 341 19.71 -1.29 4.03
C PRO A 341 19.66 -1.17 5.57
N PRO A 342 18.70 -0.42 6.12
CA PRO A 342 18.63 -0.22 7.56
C PRO A 342 18.31 -1.56 8.23
N PRO A 343 18.87 -1.81 9.43
CA PRO A 343 18.63 -3.05 10.14
C PRO A 343 17.13 -3.23 10.37
N HIS A 344 16.66 -4.47 10.21
CA HIS A 344 15.26 -4.80 10.32
C HIS A 344 14.73 -4.37 11.71
N LYS A 345 13.56 -3.72 11.77
CA LYS A 345 13.02 -3.17 13.03
C LYS A 345 12.83 -4.22 14.13
N LEU A 346 12.59 -5.48 13.76
CA LEU A 346 12.54 -6.59 14.73
C LEU A 346 13.90 -6.81 15.41
N LYS A 347 15.01 -6.71 14.67
CA LYS A 347 16.35 -6.89 15.24
C LYS A 347 16.63 -5.80 16.27
N LYS A 348 16.36 -4.53 15.93
CA LYS A 348 16.43 -3.42 16.91
C LYS A 348 15.60 -3.63 18.17
N PHE A 349 14.41 -4.24 18.04
CA PHE A 349 13.56 -4.54 19.18
C PHE A 349 14.17 -5.61 20.09
N TRP A 350 14.75 -6.66 19.52
CA TRP A 350 15.42 -7.71 20.29
C TRP A 350 16.76 -7.24 20.88
N ASP A 351 17.55 -6.49 20.11
CA ASP A 351 18.80 -5.89 20.58
C ASP A 351 18.52 -4.96 21.78
N ALA A 352 17.54 -4.05 21.67
CA ALA A 352 17.15 -3.18 22.78
C ALA A 352 16.64 -3.96 24.01
N LYS A 353 15.92 -5.05 23.80
CA LYS A 353 15.39 -5.87 24.91
C LYS A 353 16.49 -6.65 25.63
N ASN A 354 17.51 -7.09 24.90
CA ASN A 354 18.67 -7.77 25.47
C ASN A 354 19.58 -6.79 26.23
N THR A 355 19.78 -5.57 25.71
CA THR A 355 20.53 -4.52 26.42
C THR A 355 19.89 -4.14 27.74
N THR A 356 18.55 -4.03 27.80
CA THR A 356 17.84 -3.75 29.07
C THR A 356 17.96 -4.89 30.08
N GLN A 357 18.14 -6.14 29.64
CA GLN A 357 18.34 -7.28 30.54
C GLN A 357 19.76 -7.31 31.11
N GLU A 358 20.77 -6.99 30.31
CA GLU A 358 22.17 -6.93 30.77
C GLU A 358 22.39 -5.82 31.81
N GLU A 359 21.76 -4.66 31.62
CA GLU A 359 21.80 -3.57 32.60
C GLU A 359 21.06 -3.92 33.92
N SER A 360 20.00 -4.73 33.86
CA SER A 360 19.32 -5.20 35.08
C SER A 360 20.13 -6.23 35.89
N VAL A 361 20.94 -7.06 35.22
CA VAL A 361 21.78 -8.07 35.89
C VAL A 361 23.01 -7.42 36.53
N GLN A 362 23.57 -6.36 35.93
CA GLN A 362 24.71 -5.64 36.51
C GLN A 362 24.33 -4.85 37.79
N ASN A 363 23.11 -4.30 37.84
CA ASN A 363 22.60 -3.57 39.01
C ASN A 363 22.14 -4.46 40.18
N GLU A 364 22.03 -5.79 39.99
CA GLU A 364 21.75 -6.74 41.08
C GLU A 364 23.03 -7.34 41.68
N THR A 365 24.19 -7.05 41.10
CA THR A 365 25.52 -7.54 41.55
C THR A 365 26.43 -6.44 42.11
N SER A 366 25.92 -5.21 42.26
CA SER A 366 26.55 -4.11 43.01
C SER A 366 25.70 -3.78 44.22
#